data_AF-Q5V863-F1
#
_entry.id   AF-Q5V863-F1
#
_cell.length_a   1.000
_cell.length_b   1.000
_cell.length_c   1.000
_cell.angle_alpha   90.00
_cell.angle_beta   90.00
_cell.angle_gamma   90.00
#
_symmetry.space_group_name_H-M   'P 1'
#
loop_
_entity.id
_entity.type
_entity.pdbx_description
1 polymer ?
#
loop_
_entity_poly.entity_id
_entity_poly.type
_entity_poly.pdbx_seq_one_letter_code
_entity_poly.pdbx_strand_id
1 'polypeptide(L)' 'MHASILDYEDGTNADVFLTSDRRVSIVPGFNASRKSLSRICDRINQGFLEGEVIEGQNRSKDPEEYFVKG' A
#
# COMPACT_ATOMS: atom_id res chain seq x y z
N MET A 1 -3.75 6.60 -1.87
CA MET A 1 -2.80 5.90 -2.78
C MET A 1 -3.58 4.88 -3.58
N HIS A 2 -3.23 4.69 -4.85
CA HIS A 2 -3.88 3.78 -5.79
C HIS A 2 -2.82 2.99 -6.56
N ALA A 3 -3.07 1.70 -6.80
CA ALA A 3 -2.24 0.86 -7.64
C ALA A 3 -3.13 -0.09 -8.46
N SER A 4 -2.88 -0.18 -9.76
CA SER A 4 -3.50 -1.18 -10.63
C SER A 4 -2.61 -2.41 -10.72
N ILE A 5 -3.20 -3.59 -10.56
CA ILE A 5 -2.50 -4.87 -10.51
C ILE A 5 -2.96 -5.71 -11.70
N LEU A 6 -1.99 -6.37 -12.34
CA LEU A 6 -2.21 -7.42 -13.33
C LEU A 6 -1.52 -8.69 -12.85
N ASP A 7 -2.28 -9.76 -12.70
CA ASP A 7 -1.77 -11.10 -12.46
C ASP A 7 -1.51 -11.78 -13.80
N TYR A 8 -0.24 -12.04 -14.08
CA TYR A 8 0.19 -12.65 -15.34
C TYR A 8 -0.10 -14.15 -15.42
N GLU A 9 -0.47 -14.83 -14.34
CA GLU A 9 -0.81 -16.25 -14.40
C GLU A 9 -2.15 -16.51 -15.10
N ASP A 10 -3.13 -15.62 -14.93
CA ASP A 10 -4.47 -15.82 -15.49
C ASP A 10 -5.10 -14.56 -16.10
N GLY A 11 -4.33 -13.46 -16.20
CA GLY A 11 -4.80 -12.20 -16.76
C GLY A 11 -5.78 -11.45 -15.88
N THR A 12 -5.98 -11.85 -14.62
CA THR A 12 -6.79 -11.10 -13.67
C THR A 12 -6.22 -9.71 -13.48
N ASN A 13 -7.08 -8.69 -13.54
CA ASN A 13 -6.71 -7.36 -13.08
C ASN A 13 -7.58 -6.91 -11.90
N ALA A 14 -7.01 -6.04 -11.08
CA ALA A 14 -7.70 -5.42 -9.96
C ALA A 14 -7.08 -4.07 -9.63
N ASP A 15 -7.90 -3.13 -9.21
CA ASP A 15 -7.45 -1.85 -8.69
C ASP A 15 -7.43 -1.89 -7.17
N VAL A 16 -6.34 -1.44 -6.57
CA VAL A 16 -6.12 -1.45 -5.12
C VAL A 16 -6.05 -0.02 -4.62
N PHE A 17 -6.89 0.27 -3.64
CA PHE A 17 -7.01 1.58 -3.00
C PHE A 17 -6.68 1.46 -1.51
N LEU A 18 -5.84 2.37 -1.03
CA LEU A 18 -5.76 2.66 0.40
C LEU A 18 -6.86 3.66 0.73
N THR A 19 -7.91 3.18 1.38
CA THR A 19 -9.11 3.98 1.73
C THR A 19 -9.04 4.55 3.14
N SER A 20 -8.17 4.01 4.00
CA SER A 20 -7.74 4.61 5.27
C SER A 20 -6.44 3.96 5.75
N ASP A 21 -5.87 4.44 6.85
CA ASP A 21 -4.65 3.91 7.47
C ASP A 21 -4.74 2.43 7.86
N ARG A 22 -5.96 1.89 7.99
CA ARG A 22 -6.22 0.48 8.35
C ARG A 22 -7.13 -0.24 7.35
N ARG A 23 -7.32 0.32 6.15
CA ARG A 23 -8.23 -0.26 5.16
C ARG A 23 -7.66 -0.17 3.77
N VAL A 24 -7.53 -1.35 3.17
CA VAL A 24 -7.29 -1.55 1.75
C VAL A 24 -8.60 -2.01 1.11
N SER A 25 -8.91 -1.49 -0.06
CA SER A 25 -10.03 -1.93 -0.88
C SER A 25 -9.50 -2.43 -2.21
N ILE A 26 -9.85 -3.66 -2.58
CA ILE A 26 -9.48 -4.27 -3.86
C ILE A 26 -10.74 -4.32 -4.69
N VAL A 27 -10.73 -3.65 -5.83
CA VAL A 27 -11.82 -3.61 -6.80
C VAL A 27 -11.44 -4.56 -7.94
N PRO A 28 -12.09 -5.73 -8.04
CA PRO A 28 -11.78 -6.67 -9.11
C PRO A 28 -12.26 -6.13 -10.46
N GLY A 29 -11.45 -6.31 -11.50
CA GLY A 29 -11.84 -5.98 -12.87
C GLY A 29 -12.10 -7.25 -13.70
N PHE A 30 -11.29 -7.46 -14.73
CA PHE A 30 -11.38 -8.59 -15.63
C PHE A 30 -10.87 -9.90 -14.99
N ASN A 31 -11.56 -11.00 -15.28
CA ASN A 31 -11.39 -12.36 -14.74
C ASN A 31 -11.57 -12.48 -13.21
N ALA A 32 -10.87 -11.65 -12.43
CA ALA A 32 -11.03 -11.52 -10.98
C ALA A 32 -11.01 -12.88 -10.26
N SER A 33 -10.12 -13.78 -10.68
CA SER A 33 -10.17 -15.16 -10.20
C SER A 33 -9.88 -15.21 -8.71
N ARG A 34 -10.53 -16.15 -8.01
CA ARG A 34 -10.31 -16.33 -6.56
C ARG A 34 -8.84 -16.61 -6.24
N LYS A 35 -8.13 -17.34 -7.11
CA LYS A 35 -6.71 -17.67 -6.93
C LYS A 35 -5.85 -16.40 -7.04
N SER A 36 -6.10 -15.55 -8.04
CA SER A 36 -5.40 -14.28 -8.19
C SER A 36 -5.65 -13.32 -7.05
N LEU A 37 -6.91 -13.15 -6.63
CA LEU A 37 -7.22 -12.29 -5.49
C LEU A 37 -6.54 -12.79 -4.20
N SER A 38 -6.46 -14.10 -4.00
CA SER A 38 -5.69 -14.68 -2.88
C SER A 38 -4.21 -14.29 -2.95
N ARG A 39 -3.56 -14.47 -4.09
CA ARG A 39 -2.15 -14.08 -4.27
C ARG A 39 -1.91 -12.59 -4.05
N ILE A 40 -2.80 -11.74 -4.55
CA ILE A 40 -2.74 -10.29 -4.34
C ILE A 40 -2.78 -9.98 -2.84
N CYS A 41 -3.74 -10.56 -2.11
CA CYS A 41 -3.83 -10.40 -0.65
C CYS A 41 -2.58 -10.93 0.08
N ASP A 42 -2.05 -12.09 -0.32
CA ASP A 42 -0.86 -12.69 0.29
C ASP A 42 0.37 -11.78 0.11
N ARG A 43 0.55 -11.19 -1.08
CA ARG A 43 1.63 -10.24 -1.36
C ARG A 43 1.50 -8.95 -0.56
N ILE A 44 0.29 -8.41 -0.44
CA ILE A 44 0.03 -7.25 0.41
C ILE A 44 0.41 -7.58 1.86
N ASN A 45 -0.05 -8.72 2.38
CA ASN A 45 0.22 -9.15 3.75
C ASN A 45 1.71 -9.44 4.01
N GLN A 46 2.44 -9.99 3.04
CA GLN A 46 3.90 -10.18 3.16
C GLN A 46 4.61 -8.86 3.41
N GLY A 47 4.26 -7.80 2.67
CA GLY A 47 4.83 -6.46 2.90
C GLY A 47 4.47 -5.85 4.26
N PHE A 48 3.34 -6.24 4.86
CA PHE A 48 2.97 -5.83 6.22
C PHE A 48 3.64 -6.66 7.32
N LEU A 49 3.94 -7.93 7.06
CA LEU A 49 4.57 -8.84 8.02
C LEU A 49 6.11 -8.70 8.06
N GLU A 50 6.72 -8.02 7.09
CA GLU A 50 8.19 -7.88 6.97
C GLU A 50 8.82 -6.69 7.73
N GLY A 51 8.12 -5.91 8.58
CA GLY A 51 8.80 -4.84 9.34
C GLY A 51 8.03 -4.15 10.48
N GLU A 52 8.79 -3.62 11.45
CA GLU A 52 8.31 -2.85 12.61
C GLU A 52 7.58 -1.56 12.20
N VAL A 53 6.39 -1.36 12.73
CA VAL A 53 5.69 -0.06 12.68
C VAL A 53 6.45 0.91 13.58
N ILE A 54 7.36 1.68 12.99
CA ILE A 54 7.96 2.82 13.69
C ILE A 54 6.92 3.92 13.65
N GLU A 55 6.27 4.20 14.79
CA GLU A 55 5.50 5.42 14.93
C GLU A 55 6.43 6.58 14.60
N GLY A 56 6.09 7.33 13.55
CA GLY A 56 6.89 8.48 13.13
C GLY A 56 7.03 9.40 14.34
N GLN A 57 8.24 9.50 14.90
CA GLN A 57 8.51 10.47 15.95
C GLN A 57 8.02 11.81 15.43
N ASN A 58 7.16 12.43 16.23
CA ASN A 58 6.60 13.74 15.99
C ASN A 58 7.78 14.71 15.92
N ARG A 59 8.38 14.87 14.73
CA ARG A 59 9.41 15.88 14.50
C ARG A 59 8.68 17.20 14.72
N SER A 60 8.96 17.85 15.85
CA SER A 60 8.63 19.25 16.01
C SER A 60 9.16 19.94 14.76
N LYS A 61 8.24 20.46 13.94
CA LYS A 61 8.58 21.33 12.82
C LYS A 61 9.04 22.64 13.45
N ASP A 62 10.22 22.66 14.05
CA ASP A 62 10.82 23.90 14.51
C ASP A 62 11.29 24.64 13.25
N PRO A 63 10.61 25.75 12.85
CA PRO A 63 10.93 26.43 11.61
C PRO A 63 12.35 26.99 11.60
N GLU A 64 12.99 27.12 12.78
CA GLU A 64 14.33 27.65 12.92
C GLU A 64 15.44 26.74 12.36
N GLU A 65 15.20 25.42 12.22
CA GLU A 65 16.17 24.50 11.59
C GLU A 65 16.35 24.75 10.08
N TYR A 66 15.42 25.46 9.43
CA TYR A 66 15.45 25.75 8.00
C TYR A 66 16.14 27.07 7.65
N PHE A 67 16.48 27.90 8.63
CA PHE A 67 17.20 29.14 8.41
C PHE A 67 18.66 28.99 8.87
N VAL A 68 19.53 28.56 7.95
CA VAL A 68 20.98 28.70 8.14
C VAL A 68 21.28 30.20 8.17
N LYS A 69 21.77 30.72 9.31
CA LYS A 69 22.29 32.10 9.39
C LYS A 69 23.39 32.26 8.34
N GLY A 70 23.21 33.27 7.48
CA GLY A 70 24.03 33.54 6.30
C GLY A 70 25.51 33.83 6.58
#